data_AF-A0A915HQ26-F1
#
_entry.id   AF-A0A915HQ26-F1
#
_cell.length_a   1.000
_cell.length_b   1.000
_cell.length_c   1.000
_cell.angle_alpha   90.00
_cell.angle_beta   90.00
_cell.angle_gamma   90.00
#
_symmetry.space_group_name_H-M   'P 1'
#
loop_
_entity.id
_entity.type
_entity.pdbx_description
1 polymer ?
#
loop_
_entity_poly.entity_id
_entity_poly.type
_entity_poly.pdbx_seq_one_letter_code
_entity_poly.pdbx_strand_id
1 'polypeptide(L)'
;MLASLFEVSEVKKFVIGDPLDRSTHHGPQNHRAHLEKLVEFCQKGVKEGATLILGGKQCDKPGKTADNLVERQRLIFVTGL
;
A
#
# COMPACT_ATOMS: atom_id res chain seq x y z
N MET A 1 -13.36 -15.04 -6.74
CA MET A 1 -12.84 -13.97 -7.63
C MET A 1 -13.61 -12.65 -7.54
N LEU A 2 -14.94 -12.63 -7.31
CA LEU A 2 -15.70 -11.36 -7.24
C LEU A 2 -15.49 -10.53 -5.97
N ALA A 3 -15.18 -11.16 -4.83
CA ALA A 3 -14.94 -10.44 -3.56
C ALA A 3 -13.73 -9.49 -3.62
N SER A 4 -12.73 -9.79 -4.44
CA SER A 4 -11.52 -8.96 -4.54
C SER A 4 -11.73 -7.64 -5.28
N LEU A 5 -12.65 -7.58 -6.25
CA LEU A 5 -12.85 -6.37 -7.07
C LEU A 5 -13.51 -5.24 -6.29
N PHE A 6 -14.54 -5.55 -5.49
CA PHE A 6 -15.19 -4.57 -4.62
C PHE A 6 -14.19 -4.02 -3.59
N GLU A 7 -13.45 -4.90 -2.93
CA GLU A 7 -12.47 -4.49 -1.91
C GLU A 7 -11.34 -3.62 -2.48
N VAL A 8 -10.85 -3.94 -3.68
CA VAL A 8 -9.86 -3.12 -4.38
C VAL A 8 -10.44 -1.74 -4.73
N SER A 9 -11.71 -1.67 -5.13
CA SER A 9 -12.37 -0.40 -5.45
C SER A 9 -12.53 0.51 -4.23
N GLU A 10 -12.84 -0.06 -3.06
CA GLU A 10 -12.91 0.70 -1.80
C GLU A 10 -11.53 1.18 -1.34
N VAL A 11 -10.50 0.34 -1.43
CA VAL A 11 -9.14 0.73 -1.04
C VAL A 11 -8.60 1.87 -1.92
N LYS A 12 -8.99 1.93 -3.19
CA LYS A 12 -8.60 3.02 -4.12
C LYS A 12 -9.17 4.39 -3.72
N LYS A 13 -10.22 4.46 -2.89
CA LYS A 13 -10.80 5.72 -2.42
C LYS A 13 -9.99 6.39 -1.31
N PHE A 14 -9.04 5.66 -0.70
CA PHE A 14 -8.22 6.20 0.39
C PHE A 14 -7.27 7.28 -0.12
N VAL A 15 -7.31 8.44 0.53
CA VAL A 15 -6.36 9.53 0.28
C VAL A 15 -5.14 9.34 1.18
N ILE A 16 -3.96 9.23 0.55
CA ILE A 16 -2.67 9.11 1.22
C ILE A 16 -1.94 10.44 1.08
N GLY A 17 -1.54 11.06 2.18
CA GLY A 17 -1.06 12.45 2.14
C GLY A 17 -0.62 13.04 3.47
N ASP A 18 -0.72 14.36 3.57
CA ASP A 18 -0.32 15.14 4.75
C ASP A 18 -1.24 14.81 5.94
N PRO A 19 -0.72 14.42 7.12
CA PRO A 19 -1.53 14.15 8.30
C PRO A 19 -2.31 15.36 8.82
N LEU A 20 -1.96 16.58 8.44
CA LEU A 20 -2.69 17.81 8.80
C LEU A 20 -3.85 18.12 7.84
N ASP A 21 -3.90 17.46 6.67
CA ASP A 21 -5.02 17.58 5.75
C ASP A 21 -6.17 16.67 6.21
N ARG A 22 -7.35 17.26 6.44
CA ARG A 22 -8.54 16.54 6.91
C ARG A 22 -9.08 15.52 5.90
N SER A 23 -8.70 15.64 4.63
CA SER A 23 -9.04 14.67 3.59
C SER A 23 -8.12 13.45 3.59
N THR A 24 -6.97 13.52 4.28
CA THR A 24 -6.02 12.42 4.39
C THR A 24 -6.59 11.30 5.25
N HIS A 25 -6.67 10.11 4.68
CA HIS A 25 -7.05 8.89 5.39
C HIS A 25 -5.84 8.14 5.94
N HIS A 26 -4.66 8.31 5.31
CA HIS A 26 -3.42 7.63 5.71
C HIS A 26 -2.20 8.54 5.53
N GLY A 27 -1.49 8.79 6.63
CA GLY A 27 -0.28 9.61 6.65
C GLY A 27 1.02 8.83 6.39
N PRO A 28 2.18 9.50 6.48
CA PRO A 28 3.49 8.89 6.32
C PRO A 28 3.83 7.94 7.47
N GLN A 29 4.76 7.03 7.22
CA GLN A 29 5.36 6.21 8.26
C GLN A 29 6.35 7.02 9.09
N ASN A 30 6.43 6.74 10.39
CA ASN A 30 7.34 7.45 11.31
C ASN A 30 8.82 7.10 11.08
N HIS A 31 9.10 5.88 10.61
CA HIS A 31 10.46 5.38 10.44
C HIS A 31 10.66 4.74 9.06
N ARG A 32 11.70 5.15 8.35
CA ARG A 32 12.01 4.63 7.00
C ARG A 32 12.24 3.12 6.98
N ALA A 33 12.92 2.58 8.00
CA ALA A 33 13.14 1.14 8.12
C ALA A 33 11.83 0.33 8.19
N HIS A 34 10.76 0.91 8.76
CA HIS A 34 9.46 0.25 8.78
C HIS A 34 8.80 0.26 7.40
N LEU A 35 8.91 1.37 6.67
CA LEU A 35 8.47 1.47 5.28
C LEU A 35 9.17 0.45 4.38
N GLU A 36 10.50 0.35 4.48
CA GLU A 36 11.30 -0.59 3.71
C GLU A 36 10.86 -2.04 4.01
N LYS A 37 10.60 -2.37 5.28
CA LYS A 37 10.12 -3.69 5.67
C LYS A 37 8.73 -4.02 5.09
N LEU A 38 7.82 -3.06 5.08
CA LEU A 38 6.49 -3.23 4.48
C LEU A 38 6.56 -3.49 2.97
N VAL A 39 7.48 -2.84 2.27
CA VAL A 39 7.72 -3.08 0.83
C VAL A 39 8.35 -4.47 0.63
N GLU A 40 9.33 -4.85 1.46
CA GLU A 40 9.96 -6.18 1.43
C GLU A 40 8.94 -7.31 1.63
N PHE A 41 7.98 -7.15 2.55
CA PHE A 41 6.92 -8.14 2.75
C PHE A 41 6.03 -8.33 1.52
N CYS A 42 5.68 -7.26 0.81
CA CYS A 42 4.94 -7.35 -0.44
C CYS A 42 5.75 -8.11 -1.50
N GLN A 43 7.04 -7.78 -1.66
CA GLN A 43 7.92 -8.45 -2.62
C GLN A 43 8.10 -9.94 -2.29
N LYS A 44 8.27 -10.26 -1.01
CA LYS A 44 8.35 -11.64 -0.53
C LYS A 44 7.07 -12.42 -0.85
N GLY A 45 5.90 -11.84 -0.55
CA GLY A 45 4.62 -12.45 -0.87
C GLY A 45 4.46 -12.75 -2.36
N VAL A 46 4.84 -11.80 -3.22
CA VAL A 46 4.84 -12.01 -4.68
C VAL A 46 5.80 -13.13 -5.10
N LYS A 47 7.03 -13.15 -4.54
CA LYS A 47 8.02 -14.21 -4.80
C LYS A 47 7.52 -15.60 -4.37
N GLU A 48 6.70 -15.67 -3.32
CA GLU A 48 6.10 -16.89 -2.80
C GLU A 48 4.80 -17.29 -3.52
N GLY A 49 4.38 -16.53 -4.54
CA GLY A 49 3.24 -16.87 -5.40
C GLY A 49 1.96 -16.06 -5.14
N ALA A 50 1.98 -15.07 -4.26
CA ALA A 50 0.85 -14.17 -4.08
C ALA A 50 0.72 -13.20 -5.27
N THR A 51 -0.51 -12.75 -5.55
CA THR A 51 -0.75 -11.68 -6.51
C THR A 51 -0.98 -10.38 -5.76
N LEU A 52 -0.11 -9.40 -5.99
CA LEU A 52 -0.28 -8.04 -5.48
C LEU A 52 -1.20 -7.27 -6.43
N ILE A 53 -2.40 -6.90 -5.95
CA ILE A 53 -3.43 -6.26 -6.79
C ILE A 53 -3.35 -4.73 -6.72
N LEU A 54 -2.93 -4.18 -5.58
CA LEU A 54 -2.82 -2.73 -5.37
C LEU A 54 -1.73 -2.40 -4.36
N GLY A 55 -1.00 -1.31 -4.59
CA GLY A 55 -0.01 -0.76 -3.67
C GLY A 55 1.31 -1.51 -3.67
N GLY A 56 1.87 -1.69 -2.48
CA GLY A 56 3.13 -2.45 -2.26
C GLY A 56 4.41 -1.70 -2.66
N LYS A 57 4.31 -0.40 -2.91
CA LYS A 57 5.42 0.49 -3.21
C LYS A 57 5.28 1.81 -2.46
N GLN A 58 6.39 2.53 -2.39
CA GLN A 58 6.41 3.90 -1.91
C GLN A 58 5.62 4.81 -2.85
N CYS A 59 4.88 5.77 -2.29
CA CYS A 59 4.16 6.77 -3.06
C CYS A 59 5.15 7.70 -3.76
N ASP A 60 5.01 7.84 -5.08
CA ASP A 60 5.74 8.86 -5.85
C ASP A 60 4.96 10.18 -5.80
N LYS A 61 5.19 10.96 -4.74
CA LYS A 61 4.54 12.27 -4.53
C LYS A 61 5.58 13.34 -4.22
N PRO A 62 5.40 14.57 -4.72
CA PRO A 62 6.22 15.69 -4.28
C PRO A 62 5.77 16.18 -2.88
N GLY A 63 6.71 16.40 -1.95
CA GLY A 63 6.44 17.02 -0.65
C GLY A 63 7.34 16.53 0.49
N LYS A 64 7.40 17.31 1.58
CA LYS A 64 8.28 17.03 2.75
C LYS A 64 8.00 15.69 3.46
N THR A 65 6.81 15.13 3.29
CA THR A 65 6.37 13.89 3.93
C THR A 65 6.39 12.69 2.96
N ALA A 66 6.67 12.92 1.68
CA ALA A 66 6.51 11.91 0.64
C ALA A 66 7.52 10.76 0.74
N ASP A 67 8.72 11.06 1.25
CA ASP A 67 9.80 10.10 1.43
C ASP A 67 9.44 8.94 2.38
N ASN A 68 8.35 9.07 3.15
CA ASN A 68 7.85 8.02 4.05
C ASN A 68 6.40 7.61 3.77
N LEU A 69 5.80 7.97 2.64
CA LEU A 69 4.43 7.55 2.29
C LEU A 69 4.46 6.19 1.55
N VAL A 70 3.66 5.22 2.00
CA VAL A 70 3.46 3.94 1.31
C VAL A 70 2.06 3.89 0.74
N GLU A 71 1.91 3.36 -0.47
CA GLU A 71 0.59 3.07 -1.03
C GLU A 71 -0.13 1.99 -0.19
N ARG A 72 -1.44 2.12 -0.01
CA ARG A 72 -2.25 1.11 0.69
C ARG A 72 -2.07 -0.24 -0.01
N GLN A 73 -1.56 -1.21 0.75
CA GLN A 73 -1.23 -2.53 0.23
C GLN A 73 -2.49 -3.40 0.24
N ARG A 74 -2.83 -3.98 -0.91
CA ARG A 74 -3.80 -5.06 -0.99
C ARG A 74 -3.16 -6.27 -1.68
N LEU A 75 -2.61 -7.14 -0.85
CA LEU A 75 -2.08 -8.42 -1.26
C LEU A 75 -3.21 -9.46 -1.26
N ILE A 76 -3.30 -10.26 -2.32
CA ILE A 76 -4.19 -11.42 -2.36
C ILE A 76 -3.33 -12.66 -2.50
N PHE A 77 -3.36 -13.51 -1.48
CA PHE A 77 -2.81 -14.86 -1.55
C PHE A 77 -3.77 -15.70 -2.37
N VAL A 78 -3.52 -15.81 -3.67
CA VAL A 78 -4.12 -16.86 -4.47
C VAL A 78 -3.24 -18.09 -4.24
N THR A 79 -3.56 -18.88 -3.21
CA THR A 79 -3.05 -20.26 -3.16
C THR A 79 -3.53 -20.93 -4.45
N GLY A 80 -2.59 -21.56 -5.17
CA GLY A 80 -2.74 -21.98 -6.57
C GLY A 80 -4.12 -22.49 -6.98
N LEU A 81 -4.48 -22.19 -8.23
CA LEU A 81 -5.46 -22.96 -8.99
C LEU A 81 -5.16 -24.47 -8.90
#